data_AF-A0AAW8II65-F1
#
_entry.id   AF-A0AAW8II65-F1
#
_cell.length_a   1.000
_cell.length_b   1.000
_cell.length_c   1.000
_cell.angle_alpha   90.00
_cell.angle_beta   90.00
_cell.angle_gamma   90.00
#
_symmetry.space_group_name_H-M   'P 1'
#
loop_
_entity.id
_entity.type
_entity.pdbx_description
1 polymer ?
#
loop_
_entity_poly.entity_id
_entity_poly.type
_entity_poly.pdbx_seq_one_letter_code
_entity_poly.pdbx_strand_id
1 'polypeptide(L)' 'MHLPSLFAVKCNPIYKELYSGLLGKHGIKMKVLVDIQRKILEISYILLKKNTQYNANY' A
#
# COMPACT_ATOMS: atom_id res chain seq x y z
N MET A 1 6.37 0.58 10.48
CA MET A 1 7.50 0.16 9.62
C MET A 1 7.61 1.18 8.48
N HIS A 2 8.66 2.01 8.44
CA HIS A 2 8.74 3.12 7.48
C HIS A 2 9.20 2.70 6.07
N LEU A 3 10.00 1.65 5.99
CA LEU A 3 10.64 1.16 4.77
C LEU A 3 9.71 0.45 3.77
N PRO A 4 8.77 -0.43 4.18
CA PRO A 4 7.93 -1.16 3.23
C PRO A 4 6.96 -0.25 2.47
N SER A 5 6.48 0.83 3.10
CA SER A 5 5.58 1.80 2.46
C SER A 5 6.28 2.60 1.36
N LEU A 6 7.53 3.00 1.60
CA LEU A 6 8.36 3.68 0.61
C LEU A 6 8.70 2.76 -0.57
N PHE A 7 9.02 1.49 -0.27
CA PHE A 7 9.37 0.52 -1.30
C PHE A 7 8.15 0.11 -2.14
N ALA A 8 6.98 -0.06 -1.54
CA ALA A 8 5.75 -0.38 -2.25
C ALA A 8 5.32 0.71 -3.23
N VAL A 9 5.45 1.98 -2.85
CA VAL A 9 5.19 3.13 -3.74
C VAL A 9 6.20 3.22 -4.88
N LYS A 10 7.46 2.81 -4.65
CA LYS A 10 8.51 2.84 -5.66
C LYS A 10 8.41 1.68 -6.67
N CYS A 11 8.05 0.48 -6.20
CA CYS A 11 8.07 -0.74 -7.02
C CYS A 11 6.78 -1.02 -7.79
N ASN A 12 5.63 -0.45 -7.39
CA ASN A 12 4.35 -0.74 -8.03
C ASN A 12 3.60 0.52 -8.47
N PRO A 13 3.22 0.64 -9.77
CA PRO A 13 2.55 1.83 -10.29
C PRO A 13 1.16 2.05 -9.64
N ILE A 14 0.46 0.99 -9.28
CA ILE A 14 -0.86 1.04 -8.61
C ILE A 14 -0.77 1.77 -7.25
N TYR A 15 0.24 1.43 -6.45
CA TYR A 15 0.45 2.08 -5.15
C TYR A 15 0.95 3.53 -5.30
N LYS A 16 1.64 3.85 -6.40
CA LYS A 16 2.08 5.22 -6.72
C LYS A 16 0.91 6.13 -7.05
N GLU A 17 -0.06 5.64 -7.81
CA GLU A 17 -1.28 6.40 -8.16
C GLU A 17 -2.15 6.63 -6.92
N LEU A 18 -2.35 5.58 -6.11
CA LEU A 18 -3.02 5.68 -4.81
C LEU A 18 -2.32 6.67 -3.87
N TYR A 19 -0.99 6.63 -3.81
CA TYR A 19 -0.18 7.56 -3.02
C TYR A 19 -0.39 9.01 -3.48
N SER A 20 -0.37 9.27 -4.78
CA SER A 20 -0.58 10.62 -5.34
C SER A 20 -1.97 11.16 -5.01
N GLY A 21 -3.01 10.33 -5.15
CA GLY A 21 -4.38 10.71 -4.80
C GLY A 21 -4.58 10.98 -3.30
N LEU A 22 -4.00 10.14 -2.44
CA LEU A 22 -4.03 10.34 -0.98
C LEU A 22 -3.22 11.56 -0.55
N LEU A 23 -2.08 11.83 -1.21
CA LEU A 23 -1.24 12.99 -0.95
C LEU A 23 -1.96 14.30 -1.28
N GLY A 24 -2.71 14.33 -2.39
CA GLY A 24 -3.54 15.48 -2.76
C GLY A 24 -4.65 15.79 -1.73
N LYS A 25 -5.17 14.78 -1.03
CA LYS A 25 -6.24 14.94 -0.03
C LYS A 25 -5.73 15.32 1.36
N HIS A 26 -4.66 14.65 1.82
CA HIS A 26 -4.19 14.80 3.20
C HIS A 26 -3.07 15.83 3.37
N GLY A 27 -2.31 16.16 2.32
CA GLY A 27 -1.18 17.10 2.36
C GLY A 27 0.04 16.63 3.16
N ILE A 28 -0.11 15.65 4.05
CA ILE A 28 0.94 15.15 4.94
C ILE A 28 1.45 13.79 4.43
N LYS A 29 2.67 13.79 3.87
CA LYS A 29 3.33 12.60 3.31
C LYS A 29 3.35 11.40 4.27
N MET A 30 3.57 11.66 5.55
CA MET A 30 3.69 10.61 6.57
C MET A 30 2.38 9.85 6.81
N LYS A 31 1.23 10.55 6.82
CA LYS A 31 -0.10 9.90 7.01
C LYS A 31 -0.41 8.96 5.86
N VAL A 32 -0.14 9.42 4.63
CA VAL A 32 -0.36 8.63 3.42
C VAL A 32 0.49 7.36 3.41
N LEU A 33 1.74 7.43 3.84
CA LEU A 33 2.60 6.24 3.95
C LEU A 33 2.08 5.25 5.00
N VAL A 34 1.49 5.73 6.10
CA VAL A 34 0.88 4.87 7.13
C VAL A 34 -0.39 4.19 6.62
N ASP A 35 -1.22 4.89 5.85
CA ASP A 35 -2.42 4.31 5.23
C ASP A 35 -2.08 3.20 4.23
N ILE A 36 -1.05 3.42 3.40
CA ILE A 36 -0.58 2.40 2.45
C ILE A 36 0.01 1.20 3.19
N GLN A 37 0.78 1.43 4.26
CA GLN A 37 1.30 0.35 5.10
C GLN A 37 0.19 -0.54 5.64
N ARG A 38 -0.90 0.08 6.13
CA ARG A 38 -2.05 -0.63 6.68
C ARG A 38 -2.75 -1.50 5.63
N LYS A 39 -2.99 -0.95 4.43
CA LYS A 39 -3.55 -1.71 3.30
C LYS A 39 -2.70 -2.92 2.91
N ILE A 40 -1.38 -2.76 2.85
CA ILE A 40 -0.47 -3.86 2.53
C ILE A 40 -0.59 -4.97 3.59
N LEU A 41 -0.61 -4.60 4.87
CA LEU A 41 -0.73 -5.56 5.97
C LEU A 41 -2.07 -6.30 5.95
N GLU A 42 -3.16 -5.61 5.66
CA GLU A 42 -4.49 -6.22 5.51
C GLU A 42 -4.50 -7.23 4.36
N ILE A 43 -3.95 -6.86 3.20
CA ILE A 43 -3.84 -7.74 2.04
C ILE A 43 -3.00 -8.98 2.38
N SER A 44 -1.82 -8.79 2.99
CA SER A 44 -0.95 -9.90 3.43
C SER A 44 -1.66 -10.83 4.43
N TYR A 45 -2.42 -10.27 5.36
CA TYR A 45 -3.18 -11.06 6.34
C TYR A 45 -4.30 -11.86 5.68
N ILE A 46 -5.04 -11.26 4.75
CA ILE A 46 -6.12 -11.92 4.01
C ILE A 46 -5.55 -13.06 3.15
N LEU A 47 -4.43 -12.84 2.47
CA LEU A 47 -3.72 -13.85 1.68
C LEU A 47 -3.28 -15.03 2.53
N LEU A 48 -2.64 -14.74 3.67
CA LEU A 48 -2.19 -15.76 4.61
C LEU A 48 -3.37 -16.59 5.13
N LYS A 49 -4.49 -15.94 5.45
CA LYS A 49 -5.69 -16.60 5.97
C LYS A 49 -6.41 -17.44 4.91
N LYS A 50 -6.45 -16.99 3.66
CA LYS A 50 -7.10 -17.70 2.55
C LYS A 50 -6.20 -18.74 1.87
N ASN A 51 -4.89 -18.74 2.15
CA ASN A 51 -3.91 -19.60 1.48
C ASN A 51 -3.94 -19.47 -0.06
N THR A 52 -4.33 -18.29 -0.55
CA THR A 52 -4.45 -17.98 -1.98
C THR A 52 -3.28 -17.13 -2.44
N GLN A 53 -2.85 -17.29 -3.69
CA GLN A 53 -1.81 -16.42 -4.27
C GLN A 53 -2.33 -14.99 -4.49
N TYR A 54 -1.45 -14.02 -4.27
CA TYR A 54 -1.72 -12.62 -4.58
C TYR A 54 -1.81 -12.42 -6.08
N ASN A 55 -2.99 -12.01 -6.55
CA ASN A 55 -3.21 -11.63 -7.93
C ASN A 55 -3.21 -10.10 -8.02
N ALA A 56 -2.18 -9.54 -8.65
CA ALA A 56 -2.02 -8.09 -8.82
C ALA A 56 -2.96 -7.49 -9.89
N ASN A 57 -3.69 -8.34 -10.63
CA ASN A 57 -4.52 -7.97 -11.77
C ASN A 57 -6.04 -8.18 -11.54
N TYR A 58 -6.48 -8.32 -10.29
CA TYR A 58 -7.91 -8.44 -9.95
C TYR A 58 -8.39 -7.23 -9.14
#